data_AF-A0A7U9TJC5-F1
#
_entry.id   AF-A0A7U9TJC5-F1
#
_cell.length_a   1.000
_cell.length_b   1.000
_cell.length_c   1.000
_cell.angle_alpha   90.00
_cell.angle_beta   90.00
_cell.angle_gamma   90.00
#
_symmetry.space_group_name_H-M   'P 1'
#
loop_
_entity.id
_entity.type
_entity.pdbx_description
1 polymer ?
#
loop_
_entity_poly.entity_id
_entity_poly.type
_entity_poly.pdbx_seq_one_letter_code
_entity_poly.pdbx_strand_id
1 'polypeptide(L)'
;MTFLENSERSNETLNNSPKLILNDTSIEIVSTTSEDLLAYVNDASEKFITGELDIEEDWDEYISDLNDLGYTIIERIWNNAWIEQNK
;
A
#
# COMPACT_ATOMS: atom_id res chain seq x y z
N MET A 1 -5.42 -32.31 15.74
CA MET A 1 -5.14 -30.88 15.46
C MET A 1 -3.94 -30.79 14.52
N THR A 2 -3.94 -31.57 13.44
CA THR A 2 -2.70 -31.94 12.72
C THR A 2 -2.43 -31.07 11.49
N PHE A 3 -3.42 -30.30 11.05
CA PHE A 3 -3.31 -29.41 9.89
C PHE A 3 -2.43 -28.19 10.16
N LEU A 4 -2.61 -27.54 11.32
CA LEU A 4 -1.81 -26.38 11.74
C LEU A 4 -0.33 -26.73 11.92
N GLU A 5 -0.02 -27.82 12.62
CA GLU A 5 1.36 -28.28 12.85
C GLU A 5 2.08 -28.67 11.54
N ASN A 6 1.36 -29.24 10.57
CA ASN A 6 1.94 -29.58 9.27
C ASN A 6 2.17 -28.34 8.39
N SER A 7 1.30 -27.34 8.45
CA SER A 7 1.44 -26.08 7.70
C SER A 7 2.62 -25.24 8.22
N GLU A 8 2.79 -25.16 9.55
CA GLU A 8 3.93 -24.46 10.17
C GLU A 8 5.28 -25.11 9.83
N ARG A 9 5.32 -26.44 9.69
CA ARG A 9 6.53 -27.20 9.41
C ARG A 9 6.96 -27.20 7.93
N SER A 10 6.04 -26.88 7.02
CA SER A 10 6.29 -26.88 5.57
C SER A 10 6.79 -25.53 5.03
N ASN A 11 6.96 -24.50 5.87
CA ASN A 11 7.21 -23.11 5.43
C ASN A 11 6.13 -22.60 4.43
N GLU A 12 4.97 -23.25 4.38
CA GLU A 12 3.76 -22.80 3.66
C GLU A 12 2.94 -21.85 4.54
N THR A 13 3.56 -21.26 5.55
CA THR A 13 3.01 -20.08 6.20
C THR A 13 3.10 -18.96 5.16
N LEU A 14 1.94 -18.37 4.82
CA LEU A 14 1.83 -17.14 4.06
C LEU A 14 3.01 -16.25 4.46
N ASN A 15 3.80 -15.80 3.48
CA ASN A 15 4.87 -14.84 3.68
C ASN A 15 4.25 -13.61 4.34
N ASN A 16 4.22 -13.60 5.67
CA ASN A 16 3.60 -12.55 6.43
C ASN A 16 4.50 -11.35 6.25
N SER A 17 4.00 -10.35 5.52
CA SER A 17 4.72 -9.11 5.32
C SER A 17 5.27 -8.63 6.66
N PRO A 18 6.56 -8.28 6.72
CA PRO A 18 7.22 -7.94 7.97
C PRO A 18 6.45 -6.83 8.66
N LYS A 19 6.11 -7.03 9.94
CA LYS A 19 5.39 -6.03 10.72
C LYS A 19 6.32 -4.85 10.99
N LEU A 20 6.04 -3.72 10.36
CA LEU A 20 6.82 -2.51 10.55
C LEU A 20 6.33 -1.72 11.76
N ILE A 21 7.28 -1.21 12.54
CA ILE A 21 7.02 -0.31 13.66
C ILE A 21 7.15 1.12 13.15
N LEU A 22 6.06 1.87 13.21
CA LEU A 22 6.00 3.29 12.90
C LEU A 22 5.88 4.10 14.20
N ASN A 23 6.38 5.34 14.20
CA ASN A 23 6.11 6.29 15.28
C ASN A 23 4.70 6.90 15.15
N ASP A 24 4.20 7.49 16.23
CA ASP A 24 2.82 8.01 16.30
C ASP A 24 2.51 9.04 15.19
N THR A 25 3.45 9.93 14.88
CA THR A 25 3.31 10.92 13.80
C THR A 25 3.21 10.25 12.43
N SER A 26 4.05 9.25 12.16
CA SER A 26 4.01 8.48 10.92
C SER A 26 2.69 7.70 10.78
N ILE A 27 2.15 7.17 11.88
CA ILE A 27 0.86 6.47 11.88
C ILE A 27 -0.27 7.44 11.53
N GLU A 28 -0.31 8.61 12.13
CA GLU A 28 -1.33 9.64 11.86
C GLU A 28 -1.30 10.11 10.40
N ILE A 29 -0.10 10.38 9.88
CA ILE A 29 0.09 10.78 8.47
C ILE A 29 -0.39 9.67 7.54
N VAL A 30 0.06 8.43 7.76
CA VAL A 30 -0.37 7.29 6.93
C VAL A 30 -1.88 7.13 7.00
N SER A 31 -2.49 7.18 8.18
CA SER A 31 -3.95 7.02 8.33
C SER A 31 -4.73 8.08 7.56
N THR A 32 -4.35 9.35 7.72
CA THR A 32 -5.07 10.47 7.09
C THR A 32 -4.91 10.45 5.59
N THR A 33 -3.68 10.30 5.09
CA THR A 33 -3.39 10.31 3.66
C THR A 33 -3.90 9.05 2.95
N SER A 34 -3.97 7.91 3.65
CA SER A 34 -4.47 6.66 3.05
C SER A 34 -5.96 6.71 2.75
N GLU A 35 -6.78 7.40 3.54
CA GLU A 35 -8.22 7.50 3.29
C GLU A 35 -8.51 8.22 1.97
N ASP A 36 -7.90 9.39 1.77
CA ASP A 36 -8.07 10.19 0.55
C ASP A 36 -7.52 9.47 -0.68
N LEU A 37 -6.34 8.84 -0.55
CA LEU A 37 -5.76 8.03 -1.62
C LEU A 37 -6.65 6.85 -2.00
N LEU A 38 -7.18 6.12 -1.01
CA LEU A 38 -8.02 4.96 -1.27
C LEU A 38 -9.31 5.37 -1.99
N ALA A 39 -9.92 6.50 -1.60
CA ALA A 39 -11.10 7.02 -2.25
C ALA A 39 -10.83 7.33 -3.73
N TYR A 40 -9.72 8.03 -4.03
CA TYR A 40 -9.32 8.34 -5.40
C TYR A 40 -8.99 7.08 -6.21
N VAL A 41 -8.20 6.16 -5.66
CA VAL A 41 -7.82 4.90 -6.34
C VAL A 41 -9.05 4.08 -6.69
N ASN A 42 -10.03 3.99 -5.78
CA ASN A 42 -11.26 3.24 -6.03
C ASN A 42 -12.08 3.84 -7.17
N ASP A 43 -12.25 5.16 -7.19
CA ASP A 43 -12.97 5.88 -8.25
C ASP A 43 -12.26 5.76 -9.61
N ALA A 44 -10.94 6.02 -9.64
CA ALA A 44 -10.13 5.86 -10.85
C ALA A 44 -10.16 4.41 -11.36
N SER A 45 -10.09 3.42 -10.48
CA SER A 45 -10.17 2.00 -10.85
C SER A 45 -11.51 1.67 -11.51
N GLU A 46 -12.62 2.17 -10.98
CA GLU A 46 -13.95 1.98 -11.60
C GLU A 46 -14.00 2.60 -13.00
N LYS A 47 -13.43 3.80 -13.17
CA LYS A 47 -13.36 4.49 -14.47
C LYS A 47 -12.49 3.79 -15.48
N PHE A 48 -11.34 3.24 -15.07
CA PHE A 48 -10.51 2.41 -15.94
C PHE A 48 -11.23 1.11 -16.34
N ILE A 49 -11.97 0.48 -15.43
CA ILE A 49 -12.72 -0.76 -15.71
C ILE A 49 -13.87 -0.51 -16.69
N THR A 50 -14.58 0.60 -16.51
CA THR A 50 -15.73 0.97 -17.36
C THR A 50 -15.31 1.57 -18.70
N GLY A 51 -14.04 1.96 -18.84
CA GLY A 51 -13.50 2.63 -20.02
C GLY A 51 -13.81 4.12 -20.08
N GLU A 52 -14.20 4.73 -18.95
CA GLU A 52 -14.27 6.20 -18.82
C GLU A 52 -12.88 6.83 -18.77
N LEU A 53 -11.89 6.08 -18.27
CA LEU A 53 -10.47 6.37 -18.41
C LEU A 53 -9.81 5.27 -19.26
N ASP A 54 -8.85 5.67 -20.08
CA ASP A 54 -8.03 4.78 -20.90
C ASP A 54 -6.67 4.54 -20.24
N ILE A 55 -6.27 3.26 -20.13
CA ILE A 55 -5.05 2.88 -19.41
C ILE A 55 -3.76 3.33 -20.11
N GLU A 56 -3.78 3.54 -21.43
CA GLU A 56 -2.59 3.97 -22.17
C GLU A 56 -2.50 5.50 -22.22
N GLU A 57 -3.64 6.20 -22.23
CA GLU A 57 -3.68 7.66 -22.30
C GLU A 57 -3.65 8.34 -20.93
N ASP A 58 -4.36 7.83 -19.93
CA ASP A 58 -4.61 8.53 -18.66
C ASP A 58 -3.73 8.05 -17.50
N TRP A 59 -2.92 7.00 -17.70
CA TRP A 59 -2.14 6.39 -16.61
C TRP A 59 -1.10 7.34 -16.00
N ASP A 60 -0.41 8.12 -16.83
CA ASP A 60 0.60 9.06 -16.36
C ASP A 60 -0.02 10.19 -15.51
N GLU A 61 -1.22 10.66 -15.87
CA GLU A 61 -1.97 11.65 -15.09
C GLU A 61 -2.46 11.06 -13.76
N TYR A 62 -2.98 9.83 -13.77
CA TYR A 62 -3.35 9.10 -12.56
C TYR A 62 -2.17 8.97 -11.57
N ILE A 63 -0.97 8.65 -12.06
CA ILE A 63 0.23 8.60 -11.21
C ILE A 63 0.60 9.98 -10.67
N SER A 64 0.47 11.04 -11.49
CA SER A 64 0.70 12.42 -11.04
C SER A 64 -0.24 12.80 -9.90
N ASP A 65 -1.53 12.52 -10.05
CA ASP A 65 -2.55 12.81 -9.04
C ASP A 65 -2.29 12.06 -7.74
N LEU A 66 -1.89 10.78 -7.81
CA LEU A 66 -1.49 10.01 -6.62
C LEU A 66 -0.31 10.66 -5.88
N ASN A 67 0.67 11.19 -6.62
CA ASN A 67 1.81 11.85 -6.03
C ASN A 67 1.40 13.14 -5.31
N ASP A 68 0.49 13.92 -5.91
CA ASP A 68 -0.06 15.15 -5.32
C ASP A 68 -0.93 14.86 -4.09
N LEU A 69 -1.64 13.73 -4.08
CA LEU A 69 -2.40 13.22 -2.93
C LEU A 69 -1.50 12.65 -1.82
N GLY A 70 -0.17 12.61 -2.01
CA GLY A 70 0.77 12.26 -0.95
C GLY A 70 1.20 10.79 -0.93
N TYR A 71 0.99 10.03 -2.01
CA TYR A 71 1.46 8.65 -2.14
C TYR A 71 2.97 8.53 -1.83
N THR A 72 3.78 9.45 -2.35
CA THR A 72 5.24 9.48 -2.13
C THR A 72 5.62 9.65 -0.66
N ILE A 73 4.79 10.33 0.14
CA ILE A 73 5.01 10.53 1.57
C ILE A 73 4.84 9.20 2.31
N ILE A 74 3.76 8.47 2.00
CA ILE A 74 3.47 7.16 2.57
C ILE A 74 4.57 6.16 2.19
N GLU A 75 4.95 6.11 0.91
CA GLU A 75 6.02 5.23 0.42
C GLU A 75 7.32 5.49 1.20
N ARG A 76 7.69 6.76 1.39
CA ARG A 76 8.90 7.13 2.14
C ARG A 76 8.81 6.73 3.61
N ILE A 77 7.66 6.86 4.26
CA ILE A 77 7.46 6.43 5.65
C ILE A 77 7.71 4.93 5.79
N TRP A 78 7.11 4.12 4.92
CA TRP A 78 7.30 2.68 4.94
C TRP A 78 8.73 2.25 4.62
N ASN A 79 9.35 2.85 3.61
CA ASN A 79 10.75 2.58 3.25
C ASN A 79 11.71 2.93 4.39
N ASN A 80 11.51 4.08 5.05
CA ASN A 80 12.32 4.46 6.20
C ASN A 80 12.15 3.48 7.36
N ALA A 81 10.91 3.09 7.67
CA ALA A 81 10.64 2.12 8.72
C ALA A 81 11.28 0.76 8.45
N TRP A 82 11.26 0.31 7.19
CA TRP A 82 11.95 -0.90 6.77
C TRP A 82 13.46 -0.80 6.97
N ILE A 83 14.07 0.29 6.50
CA ILE A 83 15.52 0.52 6.63
C ILE A 83 15.92 0.58 8.10
N GLU A 84 15.17 1.27 8.95
CA GLU A 84 15.48 1.41 10.38
C GLU A 84 15.42 0.07 11.12
N GLN A 85 14.48 -0.80 10.76
CA GLN A 85 14.31 -2.10 11.42
C GLN A 85 15.28 -3.17 10.93
N ASN A 86 15.84 -3.03 9.73
CA ASN A 86 16.76 -4.01 9.13
C ASN A 86 18.22 -3.53 9.07
N LYS A 87 18.55 -2.47 9.81
CA LYS A 87 19.94 -2.05 10.07
C LYS A 87 20.60 -2.94 11.11
#